data_AF-Q4UEC3-F1
#
_entry.id   AF-Q4UEC3-F1
#
_cell.length_a   1.000
_cell.length_b   1.000
_cell.length_c   1.000
_cell.angle_alpha   90.00
_cell.angle_beta   90.00
_cell.angle_gamma   90.00
#
_symmetry.space_group_name_H-M   'P 1'
#
loop_
_entity.id
_entity.type
_entity.pdbx_description
1 polymer ?
#
loop_
_entity_poly.entity_id
_entity_poly.type
_entity_poly.pdbx_seq_one_letter_code
_entity_poly.pdbx_strand_id
1 'polypeptide(L)'
;MANIKQQKWIFKDRSAVVSGMFGIPITFCLLILAILMLGIFIITWSIEGKVLVRVIGFNLPVIIKIMSLVSTLALFSFLINSTGVIYFVVFSTLIYFISHSILLSGILEFFFKFQEYDKPFMDMTYYHPSNLDFYFVIAICMLRVLLGIPFSYYSLVLFTIRKSGGTGFRRIPAFKLEINSLIEQAKILKKRYEYVIKRNAIFEISKSQS
;
A
#
# COMPACT_ATOMS: atom_id res chain seq x y z
N MET A 1 34.51 14.11 -25.92
CA MET A 1 34.31 12.80 -25.25
C MET A 1 34.02 12.89 -23.75
N ALA A 2 34.54 13.87 -22.99
CA ALA A 2 34.26 14.03 -21.56
C ALA A 2 32.78 14.39 -21.24
N ASN A 3 32.14 15.23 -22.06
CA ASN A 3 30.73 15.61 -21.90
C ASN A 3 29.74 14.43 -21.95
N ILE A 4 30.03 13.40 -22.76
CA ILE A 4 29.18 12.20 -22.86
C ILE A 4 29.27 11.37 -21.58
N LYS A 5 30.45 11.32 -20.92
CA LYS A 5 30.64 10.59 -19.65
C LYS A 5 29.95 11.30 -18.48
N GLN A 6 30.02 12.63 -18.40
CA GLN A 6 29.30 13.42 -17.40
C GLN A 6 27.79 13.34 -17.60
N GLN A 7 27.29 13.45 -18.84
CA GLN A 7 25.89 13.18 -19.15
C GLN A 7 25.50 11.75 -18.77
N LYS A 8 26.32 10.75 -19.07
CA LYS A 8 26.08 9.35 -18.67
C LYS A 8 25.85 9.20 -17.17
N TRP A 9 26.64 9.89 -16.33
CA TRP A 9 26.47 9.87 -14.88
C TRP A 9 25.17 10.53 -14.44
N ILE A 10 24.87 11.72 -14.97
CA ILE A 10 23.61 12.44 -14.68
C ILE A 10 22.39 11.61 -15.10
N PHE A 11 22.45 10.91 -16.24
CA PHE A 11 21.40 10.01 -16.70
C PHE A 11 21.37 8.67 -15.93
N LYS A 12 22.50 8.19 -15.42
CA LYS A 12 22.58 6.96 -14.60
C LYS A 12 21.91 7.18 -13.24
N ASP A 13 22.12 8.32 -12.60
CA ASP A 13 21.48 8.66 -11.33
C ASP A 13 19.98 8.97 -11.50
N ARG A 14 19.58 9.62 -12.61
CA ARG A 14 18.15 9.80 -12.94
C ARG A 14 17.47 8.51 -13.43
N SER A 15 18.23 7.48 -13.83
CA SER A 15 17.68 6.18 -14.25
C SER A 15 17.39 5.21 -13.09
N ALA A 16 17.80 5.56 -11.87
CA ALA A 16 17.67 4.73 -10.68
C ALA A 16 16.32 4.87 -9.95
N VAL A 17 15.28 5.39 -10.61
CA VAL A 17 13.94 5.60 -10.01
C VAL A 17 13.10 4.30 -9.94
N VAL A 18 13.70 3.12 -10.16
CA VAL A 18 12.94 1.84 -10.28
C VAL A 18 13.44 0.75 -9.33
N SER A 19 14.23 1.11 -8.33
CA SER A 19 14.58 0.21 -7.24
C SER A 19 13.91 0.65 -5.94
N GLY A 20 13.31 -0.29 -5.22
CA GLY A 20 13.04 -0.09 -3.80
C GLY A 20 14.35 0.04 -3.02
N MET A 21 14.28 0.15 -1.69
CA MET A 21 15.46 0.26 -0.82
C MET A 21 16.58 -0.71 -1.25
N PHE A 22 17.81 -0.19 -1.35
CA PHE A 22 19.03 -0.96 -1.68
C PHE A 22 19.06 -1.65 -3.05
N GLY A 23 18.29 -1.15 -4.03
CA GLY A 23 18.27 -1.74 -5.36
C GLY A 23 17.19 -2.83 -5.51
N ILE A 24 16.58 -3.34 -4.45
CA ILE A 24 15.69 -4.50 -4.53
C ILE A 24 14.48 -4.19 -5.45
N PRO A 25 13.99 -5.12 -6.29
CA PRO A 25 12.82 -4.85 -7.11
C PRO A 25 11.62 -4.52 -6.22
N ILE A 26 10.80 -3.56 -6.65
CA ILE A 26 9.74 -2.97 -5.81
C ILE A 26 8.70 -4.01 -5.37
N THR A 27 8.42 -5.00 -6.22
CA THR A 27 7.51 -6.10 -5.88
C THR A 27 8.03 -6.95 -4.71
N PHE A 28 9.36 -7.13 -4.59
CA PHE A 28 9.95 -7.81 -3.44
C PHE A 28 9.91 -6.96 -2.17
N CYS A 29 10.10 -5.64 -2.28
CA CYS A 29 9.94 -4.74 -1.14
C CYS A 29 8.51 -4.78 -0.59
N LEU A 30 7.51 -4.78 -1.48
CA LEU A 30 6.10 -4.96 -1.12
C LEU A 30 5.83 -6.32 -0.49
N LEU A 31 6.45 -7.39 -1.00
CA LEU A 31 6.30 -8.73 -0.44
C LEU A 31 6.86 -8.81 0.99
N ILE A 32 8.05 -8.26 1.22
CA ILE A 32 8.67 -8.21 2.56
C ILE A 32 7.77 -7.44 3.52
N LEU A 33 7.26 -6.28 3.11
CA LEU A 33 6.33 -5.48 3.93
C LEU A 33 5.02 -6.21 4.21
N ALA A 34 4.42 -6.88 3.22
CA ALA A 34 3.19 -7.65 3.40
C ALA A 34 3.39 -8.81 4.38
N ILE A 35 4.50 -9.55 4.25
CA ILE A 35 4.85 -10.65 5.17
C ILE A 35 5.08 -10.09 6.58
N LEU A 36 5.77 -8.96 6.71
CA LEU A 36 6.05 -8.36 8.00
C LEU A 36 4.77 -7.83 8.68
N MET A 37 3.85 -7.21 7.93
CA MET A 37 2.53 -6.82 8.44
C MET A 37 1.69 -8.03 8.87
N LEU A 38 1.72 -9.12 8.10
CA LEU A 38 1.05 -10.37 8.45
C LEU A 38 1.66 -11.01 9.72
N GLY A 39 2.99 -11.03 9.82
CA GLY A 39 3.70 -11.54 10.99
C GLY A 39 3.35 -10.75 12.26
N ILE A 40 3.32 -9.42 12.16
CA ILE A 40 2.86 -8.55 13.26
C ILE A 40 1.40 -8.85 13.61
N PHE A 41 0.52 -9.01 12.62
CA PHE A 41 -0.88 -9.37 12.87
C PHE A 41 -1.00 -10.68 13.68
N ILE A 42 -0.25 -11.74 13.33
CA ILE A 42 -0.28 -13.04 14.02
C ILE A 42 0.21 -12.90 15.47
N ILE A 43 1.28 -12.13 15.69
CA ILE A 43 1.82 -11.85 17.02
C ILE A 43 0.78 -11.08 17.85
N THR A 44 0.21 -10.00 17.30
CA THR A 44 -0.84 -9.22 17.96
C THR A 44 -2.01 -10.11 18.35
N TRP A 45 -2.52 -10.92 17.42
CA TRP A 45 -3.65 -11.82 17.68
C TRP A 45 -3.41 -12.78 18.85
N SER A 46 -2.19 -13.28 18.96
CA SER A 46 -1.81 -14.27 19.98
C SER A 46 -1.71 -13.68 21.39
N ILE A 47 -1.41 -12.38 21.50
CA ILE A 47 -1.13 -11.70 22.77
C ILE A 47 -2.32 -10.85 23.22
N GLU A 48 -2.94 -10.13 22.28
CA GLU A 48 -3.97 -9.13 22.51
C GLU A 48 -5.12 -9.64 23.40
N GLY A 49 -5.63 -10.85 23.12
CA GLY A 49 -6.76 -11.38 23.88
C GLY A 49 -6.46 -11.59 25.36
N LYS A 50 -5.24 -12.01 25.70
CA LYS A 50 -4.83 -12.20 27.10
C LYS A 50 -4.67 -10.87 27.81
N VAL A 51 -4.11 -9.89 27.12
CA VAL A 51 -3.84 -8.55 27.67
C VAL A 51 -5.14 -7.76 27.85
N LEU A 52 -6.02 -7.74 26.84
CA LEU A 52 -7.29 -7.03 26.93
C LEU A 52 -8.21 -7.62 28.01
N VAL A 53 -8.28 -8.95 28.15
CA VAL A 53 -9.07 -9.58 29.22
C VAL A 53 -8.48 -9.27 30.59
N ARG A 54 -7.15 -9.21 30.73
CA ARG A 54 -6.50 -8.87 32.00
C ARG A 54 -6.73 -7.41 32.40
N VAL A 55 -6.67 -6.50 31.45
CA VAL A 55 -6.63 -5.04 31.70
C VAL A 55 -8.02 -4.41 31.65
N ILE A 56 -8.89 -4.89 30.76
CA ILE A 56 -10.21 -4.29 30.48
C ILE A 56 -11.35 -5.30 30.70
N GLY A 57 -11.05 -6.58 30.95
CA GLY A 57 -12.07 -7.60 31.24
C GLY A 57 -12.80 -8.16 30.03
N PHE A 58 -12.53 -7.68 28.81
CA PHE A 58 -13.13 -8.20 27.58
C PHE A 58 -12.10 -8.44 26.48
N ASN A 59 -12.47 -9.26 25.50
CA ASN A 59 -11.68 -9.51 24.30
C ASN A 59 -12.37 -8.85 23.10
N LEU A 60 -11.61 -8.50 22.07
CA LEU A 60 -12.19 -7.99 20.83
C LEU A 60 -13.11 -9.03 20.16
N PRO A 61 -14.27 -8.61 19.65
CA PRO A 61 -15.17 -9.46 18.87
C PRO A 61 -14.45 -10.19 17.73
N VAL A 62 -14.76 -11.48 17.58
CA VAL A 62 -14.17 -12.33 16.53
C VAL A 62 -14.40 -11.78 15.13
N ILE A 63 -15.53 -11.11 14.89
CA ILE A 63 -15.87 -10.49 13.60
C ILE A 63 -14.84 -9.43 13.20
N ILE A 64 -14.49 -8.53 14.13
CA ILE A 64 -13.52 -7.45 13.90
C ILE A 64 -12.14 -8.02 13.56
N LYS A 65 -11.79 -9.07 14.28
CA LYS A 65 -10.59 -9.87 14.13
C LYS A 65 -10.50 -10.51 12.73
N ILE A 66 -11.56 -11.18 12.27
CA ILE A 66 -11.62 -11.75 10.91
C ILE A 66 -11.53 -10.64 9.85
N MET A 67 -12.21 -9.50 10.03
CA MET A 67 -12.12 -8.36 9.12
C MET A 67 -10.69 -7.80 9.02
N SER A 68 -9.98 -7.74 10.15
CA SER A 68 -8.56 -7.35 10.20
C SER A 68 -7.66 -8.36 9.45
N LEU A 69 -7.94 -9.66 9.55
CA LEU A 69 -7.22 -10.68 8.78
C LEU A 69 -7.48 -10.54 7.27
N VAL A 70 -8.75 -10.45 6.86
CA VAL A 70 -9.15 -10.35 5.44
C VAL A 70 -8.52 -9.11 4.79
N SER A 71 -8.56 -7.97 5.48
CA SER A 71 -7.93 -6.74 4.99
C SER A 71 -6.41 -6.84 4.91
N THR A 72 -5.75 -7.58 5.81
CA THR A 72 -4.30 -7.86 5.74
C THR A 72 -3.98 -8.78 4.55
N LEU A 73 -4.79 -9.80 4.29
CA LEU A 73 -4.60 -10.72 3.16
C LEU A 73 -4.86 -10.04 1.80
N ALA A 74 -5.81 -9.11 1.73
CA ALA A 74 -6.10 -8.34 0.53
C ALA A 74 -4.88 -7.54 0.03
N LEU A 75 -3.94 -7.20 0.91
CA LEU A 75 -2.70 -6.53 0.52
C LEU A 75 -1.91 -7.37 -0.49
N PHE A 76 -1.92 -8.71 -0.40
CA PHE A 76 -1.19 -9.60 -1.32
C PHE A 76 -1.71 -9.58 -2.76
N SER A 77 -2.86 -8.96 -3.03
CA SER A 77 -3.39 -8.80 -4.39
C SER A 77 -2.42 -8.06 -5.33
N PHE A 78 -1.43 -7.33 -4.81
CA PHE A 78 -0.39 -6.70 -5.64
C PHE A 78 0.39 -7.73 -6.48
N LEU A 79 0.43 -9.00 -6.10
CA LEU A 79 1.13 -10.05 -6.84
C LEU A 79 0.51 -10.34 -8.21
N ILE A 80 -0.79 -10.07 -8.39
CA ILE A 80 -1.46 -10.24 -9.68
C ILE A 80 -0.93 -9.19 -10.64
N ASN A 81 -0.37 -9.61 -11.78
CA ASN A 81 0.27 -8.73 -12.76
C ASN A 81 -0.76 -7.95 -13.61
N SER A 82 -1.53 -7.08 -12.96
CA SER A 82 -2.53 -6.21 -13.56
C SER A 82 -2.42 -4.79 -12.99
N THR A 83 -2.58 -3.79 -13.84
CA THR A 83 -2.67 -2.37 -13.45
C THR A 83 -3.95 -2.08 -12.67
N GLY A 84 -5.07 -2.67 -13.12
CA GLY A 84 -6.38 -2.55 -12.46
C GLY A 84 -6.35 -3.06 -11.02
N VAL A 85 -5.66 -4.16 -10.77
CA VAL A 85 -5.53 -4.73 -9.43
C VAL A 85 -4.72 -3.84 -8.50
N ILE A 86 -3.76 -3.05 -9.00
CA ILE A 86 -3.01 -2.13 -8.13
C ILE A 86 -3.89 -0.99 -7.63
N TYR A 87 -4.86 -0.50 -8.42
CA TYR A 87 -5.84 0.47 -7.91
C TYR A 87 -6.61 -0.09 -6.71
N PHE A 88 -7.02 -1.35 -6.82
CA PHE A 88 -7.68 -2.05 -5.71
C PHE A 88 -6.75 -2.20 -4.50
N VAL A 89 -5.47 -2.50 -4.70
CA VAL A 89 -4.46 -2.59 -3.62
C VAL A 89 -4.29 -1.24 -2.91
N VAL A 90 -4.13 -0.14 -3.66
CA VAL A 90 -3.98 1.19 -3.05
C VAL A 90 -5.24 1.56 -2.26
N PHE A 91 -6.43 1.33 -2.82
CA PHE A 91 -7.68 1.58 -2.11
C PHE A 91 -7.83 0.68 -0.87
N SER A 92 -7.48 -0.60 -0.98
CA SER A 92 -7.46 -1.55 0.13
C SER A 92 -6.49 -1.13 1.23
N THR A 93 -5.32 -0.58 0.89
CA THR A 93 -4.36 -0.05 1.88
C THR A 93 -4.89 1.16 2.63
N LEU A 94 -5.66 2.03 1.97
CA LEU A 94 -6.31 3.17 2.62
C LEU A 94 -7.41 2.71 3.57
N ILE A 95 -8.27 1.79 3.13
CA ILE A 95 -9.30 1.19 3.99
C ILE A 95 -8.64 0.48 5.18
N TYR A 96 -7.56 -0.27 4.94
CA TYR A 96 -6.78 -0.92 5.98
C TYR A 96 -6.27 0.11 7.00
N PHE A 97 -5.64 1.19 6.54
CA PHE A 97 -5.10 2.22 7.42
C PHE A 97 -6.19 2.88 8.28
N ILE A 98 -7.31 3.28 7.66
CA ILE A 98 -8.43 3.93 8.34
C ILE A 98 -9.06 2.98 9.37
N SER A 99 -9.41 1.76 8.96
CA SER A 99 -10.08 0.78 9.83
C SER A 99 -9.23 0.42 11.05
N HIS A 100 -7.93 0.18 10.87
CA HIS A 100 -7.04 -0.16 11.97
C HIS A 100 -6.71 1.03 12.86
N SER A 101 -6.69 2.25 12.31
CA SER A 101 -6.53 3.47 13.11
C SER A 101 -7.75 3.72 13.99
N ILE A 102 -8.97 3.58 13.45
CA ILE A 102 -10.23 3.71 14.21
C ILE A 102 -10.32 2.65 15.31
N LEU A 103 -9.94 1.41 15.00
CA LEU A 103 -9.90 0.33 15.98
C LEU A 103 -8.92 0.63 17.11
N LEU A 104 -7.72 1.09 16.78
CA LEU A 104 -6.71 1.45 17.76
C LEU A 104 -7.14 2.63 18.63
N SER A 105 -7.72 3.69 18.02
CA SER A 105 -8.22 4.84 18.76
C SER A 105 -9.38 4.46 19.68
N GLY A 106 -10.29 3.59 19.22
CA GLY A 106 -11.40 3.09 20.03
C GLY A 106 -10.92 2.30 21.26
N ILE A 107 -9.91 1.44 21.09
CA ILE A 107 -9.31 0.69 22.21
C ILE A 107 -8.62 1.63 23.20
N LEU A 108 -7.88 2.62 22.71
CA LEU A 108 -7.22 3.61 23.57
C LEU A 108 -8.22 4.47 24.33
N GLU A 109 -9.24 4.99 23.66
CA GLU A 109 -10.29 5.79 24.29
C GLU A 109 -11.04 4.98 25.35
N PHE A 110 -11.37 3.72 25.04
CA PHE A 110 -12.00 2.83 26.01
C PHE A 110 -11.10 2.60 27.23
N PHE A 111 -9.82 2.33 27.02
CA PHE A 111 -8.85 2.12 28.10
C PHE A 111 -8.71 3.36 29.00
N PHE A 112 -8.58 4.56 28.43
CA PHE A 112 -8.48 5.79 29.22
C PHE A 112 -9.76 6.07 30.02
N LYS A 113 -10.93 5.88 29.41
CA LYS A 113 -12.22 5.98 30.12
C LYS A 113 -12.29 4.97 31.26
N PHE A 114 -11.94 3.72 31.00
CA PHE A 114 -11.97 2.65 32.02
C PHE A 114 -11.04 2.98 33.19
N GLN A 115 -9.82 3.46 32.94
CA GLN A 115 -8.92 3.91 34.00
C GLN A 115 -9.49 5.07 34.83
N GLU A 116 -10.20 6.01 34.19
CA GLU A 116 -10.82 7.13 34.88
C GLU A 116 -11.95 6.67 35.82
N TYR A 117 -12.75 5.68 35.40
CA TYR A 117 -13.80 5.09 36.23
C TYR A 117 -13.26 4.21 37.37
N ASP A 118 -12.18 3.46 37.13
CA ASP A 118 -11.58 2.56 38.11
C ASP A 118 -10.69 3.27 39.12
N LYS A 119 -10.16 4.45 38.79
CA LYS A 119 -9.27 5.24 39.65
C LYS A 119 -9.76 5.37 41.11
N PRO A 120 -11.00 5.78 41.41
CA PRO A 120 -11.49 5.88 42.79
C PRO A 120 -11.47 4.53 43.52
N PHE A 121 -11.72 3.41 42.83
CA PHE A 121 -11.68 2.07 43.44
C PHE A 121 -10.25 1.58 43.66
N MET A 122 -9.35 1.87 42.72
CA MET A 122 -7.92 1.55 42.82
C MET A 122 -7.25 2.31 43.98
N ASP A 123 -7.61 3.58 44.16
CA ASP A 123 -7.12 4.42 45.26
C ASP A 123 -7.63 3.91 46.63
N MET A 124 -8.85 3.36 46.69
CA MET A 124 -9.39 2.73 47.91
C MET A 124 -8.72 1.39 48.25
N THR A 125 -8.24 0.65 47.24
CA THR A 125 -7.66 -0.69 47.40
C THR A 125 -6.12 -0.69 47.44
N TYR A 126 -5.47 0.49 47.31
CA TYR A 126 -4.02 0.64 47.18
C TYR A 126 -3.39 -0.24 46.08
N TYR A 127 -4.18 -0.59 45.07
CA TYR A 127 -3.75 -1.44 43.96
C TYR A 127 -3.51 -0.57 42.73
N HIS A 128 -2.27 -0.55 42.23
CA HIS A 128 -1.91 0.12 40.99
C HIS A 128 -1.42 -0.90 39.96
N PRO A 129 -2.31 -1.44 39.11
CA PRO A 129 -1.92 -2.43 38.12
C PRO A 129 -0.95 -1.83 37.10
N SER A 130 0.12 -2.58 36.79
CA SER A 130 1.04 -2.24 35.70
C SER A 130 0.38 -2.46 34.34
N ASN A 131 0.26 -1.39 33.55
CA ASN A 131 -0.33 -1.42 32.21
C ASN A 131 0.71 -1.57 31.08
N LEU A 132 1.95 -1.97 31.41
CA LEU A 132 3.04 -2.10 30.46
C LEU A 132 2.72 -3.08 29.32
N ASP A 133 2.08 -4.20 29.63
CA ASP A 133 1.66 -5.20 28.62
C ASP A 133 0.68 -4.59 27.60
N PHE A 134 -0.23 -3.72 28.07
CA PHE A 134 -1.19 -3.03 27.21
C PHE A 134 -0.49 -2.04 26.29
N TYR A 135 0.40 -1.20 26.81
CA TYR A 135 1.16 -0.26 25.99
C TYR A 135 2.05 -0.97 24.97
N PHE A 136 2.60 -2.14 25.31
CA PHE A 136 3.36 -2.96 24.38
C PHE A 136 2.50 -3.47 23.21
N VAL A 137 1.30 -3.98 23.49
CA VAL A 137 0.34 -4.39 22.44
C VAL A 137 -0.05 -3.20 21.55
N ILE A 138 -0.34 -2.04 22.15
CA ILE A 138 -0.64 -0.80 21.42
C ILE A 138 0.52 -0.37 20.52
N ALA A 139 1.76 -0.42 21.02
CA ALA A 139 2.95 -0.06 20.25
C ALA A 139 3.14 -0.98 19.03
N ILE A 140 2.92 -2.30 19.20
CA ILE A 140 2.95 -3.26 18.09
C ILE A 140 1.85 -2.94 17.06
N CYS A 141 0.64 -2.63 17.51
CA CYS A 141 -0.46 -2.24 16.63
C CYS A 141 -0.17 -0.94 15.88
N MET A 142 0.43 0.07 16.53
CA MET A 142 0.89 1.30 15.88
C MET A 142 1.93 1.03 14.82
N LEU A 143 2.93 0.19 15.12
CA LEU A 143 3.97 -0.21 14.16
C LEU A 143 3.34 -0.83 12.91
N ARG A 144 2.33 -1.69 13.08
CA ARG A 144 1.59 -2.30 11.97
C ARG A 144 0.91 -1.25 11.08
N VAL A 145 0.23 -0.29 11.69
CA VAL A 145 -0.44 0.81 10.95
C VAL A 145 0.58 1.67 10.21
N LEU A 146 1.72 1.96 10.85
CA LEU A 146 2.79 2.79 10.28
C LEU A 146 3.45 2.14 9.06
N LEU A 147 3.54 0.80 9.02
CA LEU A 147 4.02 0.05 7.86
C LEU A 147 3.08 0.10 6.65
N GLY A 148 1.82 0.50 6.84
CA GLY A 148 0.90 0.79 5.74
C GLY A 148 1.37 1.96 4.86
N ILE A 149 2.06 2.94 5.43
CA ILE A 149 2.59 4.10 4.70
C ILE A 149 3.63 3.69 3.64
N PRO A 150 4.77 3.04 4.00
CA PRO A 150 5.73 2.60 2.99
C PRO A 150 5.12 1.59 2.02
N PHE A 151 4.20 0.73 2.46
CA PHE A 151 3.51 -0.20 1.57
C PHE A 151 2.67 0.51 0.49
N SER A 152 1.89 1.53 0.88
CA SER A 152 1.11 2.33 -0.07
C SER A 152 2.01 3.08 -1.06
N TYR A 153 3.12 3.66 -0.59
CA TYR A 153 4.11 4.31 -1.43
C TYR A 153 4.67 3.35 -2.49
N TYR A 154 5.17 2.18 -2.08
CA TYR A 154 5.70 1.20 -3.02
C TYR A 154 4.63 0.65 -3.97
N SER A 155 3.36 0.59 -3.53
CA SER A 155 2.24 0.21 -4.40
C SER A 155 1.99 1.25 -5.49
N LEU A 156 2.10 2.54 -5.18
CA LEU A 156 2.03 3.63 -6.16
C LEU A 156 3.20 3.58 -7.15
N VAL A 157 4.42 3.30 -6.67
CA VAL A 157 5.57 3.13 -7.57
C VAL A 157 5.35 1.91 -8.47
N LEU A 158 4.89 0.78 -7.93
CA LEU A 158 4.54 -0.41 -8.72
C LEU A 158 3.46 -0.10 -9.77
N PHE A 159 2.48 0.74 -9.43
CA PHE A 159 1.47 1.21 -10.38
C PHE A 159 2.10 1.90 -11.59
N THR A 160 3.01 2.86 -11.37
CA THR A 160 3.69 3.57 -12.47
C THR A 160 4.48 2.63 -13.38
N ILE A 161 5.11 1.60 -12.79
CA ILE A 161 5.86 0.59 -13.52
C ILE A 161 4.93 -0.27 -14.39
N ARG A 162 3.81 -0.74 -13.82
CA ARG A 162 2.85 -1.56 -14.56
C ARG A 162 2.13 -0.80 -15.65
N LYS A 163 1.80 0.47 -15.40
CA LYS A 163 1.23 1.36 -16.43
C LYS A 163 2.18 1.52 -17.63
N SER A 164 3.48 1.43 -17.39
CA SER A 164 4.52 1.52 -18.42
C SER A 164 4.93 0.15 -19.00
N GLY A 165 4.17 -0.91 -18.73
CA GLY A 165 4.40 -2.26 -19.25
C GLY A 165 5.43 -3.10 -18.49
N GLY A 166 5.92 -2.62 -17.33
CA GLY A 166 6.83 -3.37 -16.47
C GLY A 166 6.09 -4.24 -15.45
N THR A 167 6.70 -5.32 -14.97
CA THR A 167 6.08 -6.20 -13.95
C THR A 167 6.46 -5.83 -12.50
N GLY A 168 7.51 -5.04 -12.32
CA GLY A 168 8.10 -4.69 -11.01
C GLY A 168 9.02 -5.75 -10.40
N PHE A 169 9.04 -6.96 -10.97
CA PHE A 169 9.92 -8.07 -10.51
C PHE A 169 11.35 -7.96 -11.01
N ARG A 170 11.58 -7.23 -12.11
CA ARG A 170 12.90 -7.00 -12.68
C ARG A 170 13.24 -5.52 -12.57
N ARG A 171 14.52 -5.22 -12.30
CA ARG A 171 15.05 -3.85 -12.44
C ARG A 171 15.03 -3.50 -13.92
N ILE A 172 14.15 -2.59 -14.31
CA ILE A 172 14.10 -2.06 -15.68
C ILE A 172 14.36 -0.55 -15.57
N PRO A 173 15.34 0.02 -16.31
CA PRO A 173 15.56 1.45 -16.31
C PRO A 173 14.30 2.19 -16.78
N ALA A 174 13.96 3.31 -16.13
CA ALA A 174 12.77 4.11 -16.46
C ALA A 174 12.72 4.47 -17.95
N PHE A 175 13.85 4.86 -18.54
CA PHE A 175 13.97 5.18 -19.97
C PHE A 175 13.56 4.02 -20.90
N LYS A 176 13.82 2.76 -20.51
CA LYS A 176 13.46 1.60 -21.32
C LYS A 176 11.94 1.34 -21.29
N LEU A 177 11.29 1.65 -20.17
CA LEU A 177 9.84 1.59 -20.04
C LEU A 177 9.17 2.75 -20.80
N GLU A 178 9.76 3.95 -20.73
CA GLU A 178 9.28 5.14 -21.43
C GLU A 178 9.35 4.98 -22.96
N ILE A 179 10.45 4.41 -23.49
CA ILE A 179 10.58 4.09 -24.93
C ILE A 179 9.45 3.16 -25.38
N ASN A 180 9.17 2.10 -24.64
CA ASN A 180 8.10 1.16 -24.99
C ASN A 180 6.73 1.85 -24.97
N SER A 181 6.47 2.68 -23.96
CA SER A 181 5.23 3.46 -23.87
C SER A 181 5.07 4.43 -25.05
N LEU A 182 6.13 5.16 -25.41
CA LEU A 182 6.12 6.11 -26.53
C LEU A 182 5.87 5.41 -27.87
N ILE A 183 6.46 4.23 -28.09
CA ILE A 183 6.21 3.43 -29.29
C ILE A 183 4.74 3.01 -29.37
N GLU A 184 4.14 2.61 -28.26
CA GLU A 184 2.74 2.20 -28.21
C GLU A 184 1.79 3.39 -28.42
N GLN A 185 2.07 4.54 -27.80
CA GLN A 185 1.33 5.78 -28.01
C GLN A 185 1.41 6.24 -29.47
N ALA A 186 2.60 6.16 -30.10
CA ALA A 186 2.77 6.49 -31.51
C ALA A 186 1.94 5.56 -32.42
N LYS A 187 1.88 4.26 -32.12
CA LYS A 187 1.02 3.32 -32.85
C LYS A 187 -0.47 3.65 -32.70
N ILE A 188 -0.93 3.99 -31.50
CA ILE A 188 -2.32 4.39 -31.25
C ILE A 188 -2.66 5.69 -31.98
N LEU A 189 -1.76 6.67 -31.93
CA LEU A 189 -1.93 7.96 -32.61
C LEU A 189 -2.00 7.78 -34.13
N LYS A 190 -1.14 6.93 -34.70
CA LYS A 190 -1.18 6.58 -36.12
C LYS A 190 -2.52 5.93 -36.51
N LYS A 191 -3.03 4.98 -35.72
CA LYS A 191 -4.35 4.38 -35.96
C LYS A 191 -5.48 5.41 -35.90
N ARG A 192 -5.44 6.34 -34.94
CA ARG A 192 -6.41 7.45 -34.86
C ARG A 192 -6.33 8.36 -36.08
N TYR A 193 -5.13 8.72 -36.51
CA TYR A 193 -4.91 9.53 -37.70
C TYR A 193 -5.48 8.86 -38.97
N GLU A 194 -5.16 7.58 -39.19
CA GLU A 194 -5.70 6.80 -40.32
C GLU A 194 -7.24 6.72 -40.28
N TYR A 195 -7.81 6.56 -39.09
CA TYR A 195 -9.26 6.57 -38.90
C TYR A 195 -9.90 7.91 -39.28
N VAL A 196 -9.31 9.03 -38.83
CA VAL A 196 -9.81 10.38 -39.12
C VAL A 196 -9.73 10.67 -40.62
N ILE A 197 -8.62 10.32 -41.29
CA ILE A 197 -8.50 10.49 -42.75
C ILE A 197 -9.57 9.70 -43.49
N LYS A 198 -9.74 8.42 -43.16
CA LYS A 198 -10.77 7.58 -43.81
C LYS A 198 -12.16 8.18 -43.63
N ARG A 199 -12.45 8.67 -42.42
CA ARG A 199 -13.76 9.25 -42.12
C ARG A 199 -13.98 10.59 -42.83
N ASN A 200 -12.93 11.42 -42.96
CA ASN A 200 -13.01 12.66 -43.72
C ASN A 200 -13.20 12.40 -45.23
N ALA A 201 -12.49 11.42 -45.80
CA ALA A 201 -12.67 11.04 -47.20
C ALA A 201 -14.10 10.57 -47.49
N ILE A 202 -14.69 9.77 -46.60
CA ILE A 202 -16.10 9.36 -46.70
C ILE A 202 -17.03 10.58 -46.66
N PHE A 203 -16.75 11.55 -45.77
CA PHE A 203 -17.56 12.76 -45.63
C PHE A 203 -17.47 13.68 -46.86
N GLU A 204 -16.28 13.85 -47.44
CA GLU A 204 -16.09 14.63 -48.68
C GLU A 204 -16.80 13.99 -49.88
N ILE A 205 -16.73 12.66 -50.02
CA ILE A 205 -17.48 11.93 -51.05
C ILE A 205 -18.99 12.13 -50.87
N SER A 206 -19.52 12.01 -49.65
CA SER A 206 -20.96 12.24 -49.42
C SER A 206 -21.42 13.66 -49.72
N LYS A 207 -20.54 14.65 -49.55
CA LYS A 207 -20.83 16.06 -49.83
C LYS A 207 -20.73 16.40 -51.31
N SER A 208 -19.96 15.64 -52.08
CA SER A 208 -19.86 15.78 -53.55
C SER A 208 -21.04 15.13 -54.30
N GLN A 209 -21.82 14.29 -53.62
CA GLN A 209 -22.99 13.58 -54.17
C GLN A 209 -24.33 14.25 -53.79
N SER A 210 -24.30 15.31 -52.98
CA SER A 210 -25.45 16.16 -52.60
C SER A 210 -25.39 17.49 -53.33
#